data_AF-A0A484HMB5-F1
#
_entry.id   AF-A0A484HMB5-F1
#
_cell.length_a   1.000
_cell.length_b   1.000
_cell.length_c   1.000
_cell.angle_alpha   90.00
_cell.angle_beta   90.00
_cell.angle_gamma   90.00
#
_symmetry.space_group_name_H-M   'P 1'
#
loop_
_entity.id
_entity.type
_entity.pdbx_description
1 polymer ?
#
loop_
_entity_poly.entity_id
_entity_poly.type
_entity_poly.pdbx_seq_one_letter_code
_entity_poly.pdbx_strand_id
1 'polypeptide(L)' 'MQKHHIKTTISDEGSLIIKELPFSPGDTVEITINTCYDKTKKGVSRYSLRGKPFQYPDPFGSVAENEWDALK' A
#
# COMPACT_ATOMS: atom_id res chain seq x y z
N MET A 1 6.29 15.12 14.71
CA MET A 1 5.39 15.44 13.56
C MET A 1 4.14 14.60 13.69
N GLN A 2 2.99 15.21 13.99
CA GLN A 2 1.69 14.53 13.90
C GLN A 2 1.19 14.66 12.48
N LYS A 3 0.87 13.52 11.85
CA LYS A 3 0.40 13.47 10.45
C LYS A 3 -1.06 13.09 10.45
N HIS A 4 -1.92 14.02 10.07
CA HIS A 4 -3.35 13.78 9.88
C HIS A 4 -3.62 13.44 8.42
N HIS A 5 -4.35 12.36 8.16
CA HIS A 5 -4.71 11.92 6.82
C HIS A 5 -6.23 11.85 6.67
N ILE A 6 -6.76 12.63 5.75
CA ILE A 6 -8.20 12.67 5.43
C ILE A 6 -8.35 12.22 3.99
N LYS A 7 -9.22 11.23 3.75
CA LYS A 7 -9.62 10.80 2.41
C LYS A 7 -10.96 11.43 2.09
N THR A 8 -11.00 12.24 1.04
CA THR A 8 -12.21 12.93 0.59
C THR A 8 -12.21 13.02 -0.93
N THR A 9 -13.39 13.21 -1.50
CA THR A 9 -13.61 13.33 -2.95
C THR A 9 -13.71 14.81 -3.30
N ILE A 10 -13.09 15.21 -4.40
CA ILE A 10 -13.22 16.57 -4.93
C ILE A 10 -14.65 16.75 -5.46
N SER A 11 -15.29 17.87 -5.11
CA SER A 11 -16.62 18.21 -5.61
C SER A 11 -16.60 18.51 -7.12
N ASP A 12 -17.76 18.48 -7.78
CA ASP A 12 -17.87 18.73 -9.21
C ASP A 12 -17.37 20.14 -9.62
N GLU A 13 -17.39 21.08 -8.68
CA GLU A 13 -16.87 22.45 -8.81
C GLU A 13 -15.33 22.52 -8.73
N GLY A 14 -14.63 21.38 -8.60
CA GLY A 14 -13.17 21.33 -8.46
C GLY A 14 -12.66 21.81 -7.11
N SER A 15 -13.52 22.00 -6.12
CA SER A 15 -13.17 22.47 -4.77
C SER A 15 -13.12 21.34 -3.75
N LEU A 16 -12.26 21.49 -2.74
CA LEU A 16 -12.12 20.57 -1.62
C LEU A 16 -12.31 21.32 -0.29
N ILE A 17 -13.34 20.96 0.47
CA ILE A 17 -13.61 21.53 1.79
C ILE A 17 -13.22 20.51 2.85
N ILE A 18 -12.20 20.83 3.64
CA ILE A 18 -11.77 20.02 4.79
C ILE A 18 -12.35 20.67 6.05
N LYS A 19 -13.19 19.93 6.78
CA LYS A 19 -13.80 20.38 8.03
C LYS A 19 -13.14 19.69 9.22
N GLU A 20 -13.24 20.33 10.40
CA GLU A 20 -12.84 19.75 11.69
C GLU A 20 -11.37 19.30 11.77
N LEU A 21 -10.47 20.09 11.18
CA LEU A 21 -9.04 19.86 11.37
C LEU A 21 -8.65 20.11 12.85
N PRO A 22 -7.80 19.27 13.45
CA PRO A 22 -7.38 19.40 14.84
C PRO A 22 -6.27 20.47 15.00
N PHE A 23 -6.46 21.63 14.37
CA PHE A 23 -5.54 22.77 14.43
C PHE A 23 -6.27 24.00 14.96
N SER A 24 -5.53 24.88 15.62
CA SER A 24 -6.06 26.11 16.19
C SER A 24 -6.05 27.25 15.15
N PRO A 25 -6.90 28.27 15.32
CA PRO A 25 -6.82 29.48 14.50
C PRO A 25 -5.42 30.11 14.59
N GLY A 26 -4.80 30.35 13.44
CA GLY A 26 -3.46 30.94 13.35
C GLY A 26 -2.31 29.94 13.16
N ASP A 27 -2.59 28.63 13.23
CA ASP A 27 -1.59 27.61 12.93
C ASP A 27 -1.25 27.56 11.43
N THR A 28 0.04 27.62 11.10
CA THR A 28 0.51 27.37 9.74
C THR A 28 0.54 25.87 9.48
N VAL A 29 -0.23 25.42 8.50
CA VAL A 29 -0.32 24.01 8.12
C VAL A 29 0.14 23.78 6.68
N GLU A 30 0.82 22.66 6.46
CA GLU A 30 1.21 22.20 5.11
C GLU A 30 0.23 21.11 4.65
N ILE A 31 -0.29 21.24 3.43
CA ILE A 31 -1.25 20.29 2.86
C ILE A 31 -0.61 19.62 1.64
N THR A 32 -0.51 18.28 1.68
CA THR A 32 -0.07 17.48 0.52
C THR A 32 -1.27 16.73 -0.07
N ILE A 33 -1.61 17.05 -1.33
CA ILE A 33 -2.69 16.37 -2.05
C ILE A 33 -2.10 15.28 -2.94
N ASN A 34 -2.48 14.03 -2.69
CA ASN A 34 -2.09 12.90 -3.51
C ASN A 34 -3.34 12.31 -4.19
N THR A 35 -3.21 11.95 -5.46
CA THR A 35 -4.26 11.22 -6.16
C THR A 35 -4.45 9.84 -5.53
N CYS A 36 -5.63 9.59 -4.99
CA CYS A 36 -6.01 8.28 -4.48
C CYS A 36 -6.45 7.42 -5.66
N TYR A 37 -5.49 6.83 -6.41
CA TYR A 37 -5.84 5.77 -7.33
C TYR A 37 -6.38 4.60 -6.51
N ASP A 38 -7.68 4.35 -6.62
CA ASP A 38 -8.27 3.14 -6.10
C ASP A 38 -7.62 1.99 -6.87
N LYS A 39 -6.60 1.44 -6.24
CA LYS A 39 -5.75 0.38 -6.77
C LYS A 39 -6.63 -0.85 -7.10
N THR A 40 -7.86 -0.90 -6.58
CA THR A 40 -8.93 -1.88 -6.85
C THR A 40 -9.53 -1.80 -8.27
N LYS A 41 -9.41 -0.67 -8.99
CA LYS A 41 -9.93 -0.50 -10.38
C LYS A 41 -8.90 -0.77 -11.48
N LYS A 42 -7.83 -1.50 -11.20
CA LYS A 42 -7.08 -2.21 -12.23
C LYS A 42 -7.22 -3.70 -11.94
N GLY A 43 -7.89 -4.41 -12.84
CA GLY A 43 -7.98 -5.87 -12.92
C GLY A 43 -6.62 -6.53 -13.18
N VAL A 44 -5.64 -6.18 -12.37
CA VAL A 44 -4.36 -6.87 -12.25
C VAL A 44 -4.36 -7.33 -10.81
N SER A 45 -4.53 -8.63 -10.62
CA SER A 45 -4.38 -9.26 -9.31
C SER A 45 -3.00 -8.92 -8.79
N ARG A 46 -2.91 -7.86 -7.96
CA ARG A 46 -1.64 -7.39 -7.36
C ARG A 46 -1.03 -8.44 -6.43
N TYR A 47 -1.77 -9.51 -6.15
CA TYR A 47 -1.38 -10.66 -5.36
C TYR A 47 -1.97 -11.93 -5.96
N SER A 48 -1.37 -12.42 -7.06
CA SER A 48 -1.76 -13.69 -7.73
C SER A 48 -1.81 -14.90 -6.78
N LEU A 49 -1.11 -14.80 -5.63
CA LEU A 49 -0.96 -15.87 -4.65
C LEU A 49 -2.03 -15.86 -3.55
N ARG A 50 -2.78 -14.77 -3.38
CA ARG A 50 -3.80 -14.69 -2.33
C ARG A 50 -4.97 -15.62 -2.70
N GLY A 51 -5.15 -16.69 -1.93
CA GLY A 51 -6.21 -17.68 -2.16
C GLY A 51 -5.82 -18.85 -3.08
N LYS A 52 -4.56 -18.91 -3.53
CA LYS A 52 -4.04 -20.11 -4.22
C LYS A 52 -3.27 -20.97 -3.23
N PRO A 53 -3.73 -22.18 -2.91
CA PRO A 53 -2.94 -23.11 -2.10
C PRO A 53 -1.68 -23.49 -2.89
N PHE A 54 -0.53 -23.25 -2.29
CA PHE A 54 0.76 -23.73 -2.80
C PHE A 54 1.03 -25.11 -2.21
N GLN A 55 1.39 -26.06 -3.06
CA GLN A 55 1.84 -27.38 -2.64
C GLN A 55 3.36 -27.44 -2.81
N TYR A 56 4.04 -27.73 -1.70
CA TYR A 56 5.44 -28.13 -1.73
C TYR A 56 5.45 -29.64 -1.93
N PRO A 57 5.94 -30.15 -3.08
CA PRO A 57 5.96 -31.59 -3.33
C PRO A 57 6.86 -32.33 -2.33
N ASP A 58 7.91 -31.67 -1.83
CA ASP A 58 8.78 -32.19 -0.78
C ASP A 58 9.27 -31.04 0.13
N PRO A 59 8.50 -30.68 1.19
CA PRO A 59 8.83 -29.55 2.06
C PRO A 59 10.02 -29.82 3.00
N PHE A 60 10.40 -31.08 3.19
CA PHE A 60 11.50 -31.50 4.06
C PHE A 60 12.66 -32.15 3.30
N GLY A 61 12.57 -32.18 1.97
CA GLY A 61 13.66 -32.59 1.11
C GLY A 61 14.90 -31.78 1.40
N SER A 62 16.05 -32.46 1.39
CA SER A 62 17.34 -31.80 1.51
C SER A 62 17.42 -30.68 0.48
N VAL A 63 17.98 -29.54 0.87
CA VAL A 63 18.40 -28.53 -0.10
C VAL A 63 19.42 -29.16 -1.05
N ALA A 64 19.60 -28.60 -2.25
CA ALA A 64 20.56 -29.11 -3.23
C ALA A 64 22.01 -28.89 -2.74
N GLU A 65 22.42 -29.64 -1.72
CA GLU A 65 23.68 -29.48 -0.98
C GLU A 65 24.88 -29.49 -1.93
N ASN A 66 24.82 -30.33 -2.96
CA ASN A 66 25.87 -30.46 -3.98
C ASN A 66 25.97 -29.25 -4.94
N GLU A 67 25.02 -28.32 -4.91
CA GLU A 67 25.00 -27.11 -5.75
C GLU A 67 25.47 -25.86 -5.00
N TRP A 68 25.85 -25.99 -3.73
CA TRP A 68 26.39 -24.87 -2.97
C TRP A 68 27.79 -24.53 -3.45
N ASP A 69 27.99 -23.30 -3.92
CA ASP A 69 29.32 -22.81 -4.33
C ASP A 69 30.36 -22.87 -3.20
N ALA A 70 29.92 -22.90 -1.93
CA ALA A 70 30.81 -23.05 -0.78
C ALA A 70 31.47 -24.44 -0.66
N LEU A 71 30.99 -25.44 -1.40
CA LEU A 71 31.55 -26.79 -1.45
C LEU A 71 32.46 -27.02 -2.68
N LYS A 72 32.69 -26.00 -3.52
CA LYS A 72 33.69 -26.02 -4.59
C LYS A 72 35.04 -25.56 -4.08
#